data_AF-A0AAD6BNZ4-F1
#
_entry.id   AF-A0AAD6BNZ4-F1
#
_cell.length_a   1.000
_cell.length_b   1.000
_cell.length_c   1.000
_cell.angle_alpha   90.00
_cell.angle_beta   90.00
_cell.angle_gamma   90.00
#
_symmetry.space_group_name_H-M   'P 1'
#
loop_
_entity.id
_entity.type
_entity.pdbx_description
1 polymer ?
#
loop_
_entity_poly.entity_id
_entity_poly.type
_entity_poly.pdbx_seq_one_letter_code
_entity_poly.pdbx_strand_id
1 'polypeptide(L)'
;MCFLKPWVALLFLEGLNVTRIAVFSCTSVSRQETLLRCSQCKMARYCNTTCQKQAWIGHKRECKCLKNLLPRIPTDSVRLAARIIFGLLNPSQSRSEELFTLEDHESHLSSMSEQKKQGLSQLASMLELYLQQEVSDLEVTSALPPSCQEPLSLIAKTCLNVFCVPPLL
;
A
#
# COMPACT_ATOMS: atom_id res chain seq x y z
N MET A 1 -12.69 -5.93 11.85
CA MET A 1 -11.54 -6.85 11.85
C MET A 1 -10.29 -6.09 12.30
N CYS A 2 -9.50 -6.65 13.19
CA CYS A 2 -8.40 -5.97 13.90
C CYS A 2 -7.08 -6.09 13.14
N PHE A 3 -6.59 -5.04 12.48
CA PHE A 3 -5.28 -5.04 11.81
C PHE A 3 -4.47 -3.78 12.10
N LEU A 4 -3.29 -3.93 12.68
CA LEU A 4 -2.50 -2.81 13.21
C LEU A 4 -1.73 -2.01 12.15
N LYS A 5 -1.89 -2.29 10.85
CA LYS A 5 -1.36 -1.52 9.71
C LYS A 5 -2.21 -1.78 8.45
N PRO A 6 -2.30 -0.83 7.50
CA PRO A 6 -3.36 -0.75 6.49
C PRO A 6 -3.66 -2.04 5.76
N TRP A 7 -4.92 -2.45 5.75
CA TRP A 7 -5.48 -2.98 4.52
C TRP A 7 -5.69 -1.78 3.61
N VAL A 8 -5.20 -1.88 2.37
CA VAL A 8 -5.66 -0.99 1.32
C VAL A 8 -7.07 -1.47 1.00
N ALA A 9 -8.09 -0.72 1.42
CA ALA A 9 -9.37 -0.83 0.77
C ALA A 9 -9.56 0.44 -0.04
N LEU A 10 -9.89 0.29 -1.32
CA LEU A 10 -10.48 1.39 -2.07
C LEU A 10 -11.89 1.54 -1.49
N LEU A 11 -12.15 2.69 -0.85
CA LEU A 11 -13.50 3.02 -0.38
C LEU A 11 -14.14 3.92 -1.43
N PHE A 12 -15.30 3.50 -1.94
CA PHE A 12 -16.20 4.36 -2.67
C PHE A 12 -16.94 5.23 -1.66
N LEU A 13 -16.81 6.56 -1.77
CA LEU A 13 -17.66 7.49 -1.04
C LEU A 13 -18.80 7.88 -1.97
N GLU A 14 -20.00 7.39 -1.68
CA GLU A 14 -21.21 7.79 -2.39
C GLU A 14 -21.35 9.31 -2.38
N GLY A 15 -21.56 9.91 -3.56
CA GLY A 15 -21.85 11.33 -3.72
C GLY A 15 -20.71 12.23 -4.20
N LEU A 16 -19.48 11.74 -4.38
CA LEU A 16 -18.36 12.57 -4.86
C LEU A 16 -17.64 12.09 -6.13
N ASN A 17 -17.93 10.90 -6.69
CA ASN A 17 -17.20 10.36 -7.86
C ASN A 17 -15.66 10.36 -7.68
N VAL A 18 -15.18 10.15 -6.45
CA VAL A 18 -13.74 10.05 -6.15
C VAL A 18 -13.46 8.72 -5.46
N THR A 19 -12.70 7.85 -6.12
CA THR A 19 -12.10 6.66 -5.51
C THR A 19 -11.06 7.12 -4.49
N ARG A 20 -11.13 6.70 -3.23
CA ARG A 20 -10.11 7.08 -2.23
C ARG A 20 -9.44 5.84 -1.68
N ILE A 21 -8.10 5.86 -1.66
CA ILE A 21 -7.30 4.81 -1.03
C ILE A 21 -7.44 4.98 0.49
N ALA A 22 -8.17 4.07 1.14
CA ALA A 22 -8.33 4.07 2.58
C ALA A 22 -7.38 3.07 3.24
N VAL A 23 -6.82 3.52 4.35
CA VAL A 23 -5.86 2.80 5.17
C VAL A 23 -6.54 2.47 6.50
N PHE A 24 -6.84 1.19 6.75
CA PHE A 24 -7.46 0.78 8.02
C PHE A 24 -6.41 0.52 9.11
N SER A 25 -6.61 1.13 10.28
CA SER A 25 -5.82 0.84 11.49
C SER A 25 -6.70 0.26 12.60
N CYS A 26 -6.16 -0.70 13.35
CA CYS A 26 -6.85 -1.34 14.46
C CYS A 26 -7.00 -0.37 15.64
N THR A 27 -8.25 -0.11 16.04
CA THR A 27 -8.58 0.78 17.16
C THR A 27 -8.66 0.08 18.52
N SER A 28 -8.71 -1.26 18.55
CA SER A 28 -8.91 -2.03 19.78
C SER A 28 -7.63 -2.24 20.62
N VAL A 29 -6.58 -1.43 20.40
CA VAL A 29 -5.33 -1.56 21.16
C VAL A 29 -5.47 -0.76 22.45
N SER A 30 -5.74 -1.45 23.56
CA SER A 30 -5.48 -0.93 24.90
C SER A 30 -4.03 -0.42 24.95
N ARG A 31 -3.80 0.78 25.50
CA ARG A 31 -2.47 1.43 25.59
C ARG A 31 -1.40 0.60 26.34
N GLN A 32 -1.76 -0.56 26.90
CA GLN A 32 -0.89 -1.39 27.74
C GLN A 32 -0.56 -2.79 27.15
N GLU A 33 -1.07 -3.17 25.98
CA GLU A 33 -0.81 -4.51 25.42
C GLU A 33 0.48 -4.58 24.58
N THR A 34 1.35 -5.55 24.87
CA THR A 34 2.53 -5.85 24.07
C THR A 34 2.14 -6.53 22.75
N LEU A 35 2.31 -5.83 21.64
CA LEU A 35 1.95 -6.35 20.32
C LEU A 35 2.88 -7.47 19.86
N LEU A 36 2.30 -8.51 19.26
CA LEU A 36 3.04 -9.59 18.62
C LEU A 36 3.76 -9.05 17.38
N ARG A 37 5.04 -9.36 17.23
CA ARG A 37 5.87 -8.96 16.09
C ARG A 37 5.97 -10.10 15.08
N CYS A 38 5.84 -9.82 13.79
CA CYS A 38 6.18 -10.79 12.75
C CYS A 38 7.64 -11.24 12.92
N SER A 39 7.87 -12.54 13.10
CA SER A 39 9.20 -13.09 13.33
C SER A 39 10.10 -13.04 12.09
N GLN A 40 9.54 -12.89 10.89
CA GLN A 40 10.29 -12.85 9.63
C GLN A 40 10.73 -11.43 9.26
N CYS A 41 9.80 -10.54 8.94
CA CYS A 41 10.11 -9.17 8.52
C CYS A 41 10.42 -8.23 9.67
N LYS A 42 10.07 -8.63 10.91
CA LYS A 42 10.32 -7.83 12.12
C LYS A 42 9.64 -6.43 12.11
N MET A 43 8.73 -6.16 11.17
CA MET A 43 8.11 -4.84 10.99
C MET A 43 6.61 -4.83 11.29
N ALA A 44 5.88 -5.85 10.84
CA ALA A 44 4.46 -5.97 11.10
C ALA A 44 4.20 -6.34 12.57
N ARG A 45 3.14 -5.75 13.14
CA ARG A 45 2.70 -5.97 14.51
C ARG A 45 1.22 -6.32 14.55
N TYR A 46 0.84 -7.18 15.48
CA TYR A 46 -0.49 -7.76 15.59
C TYR A 46 -0.97 -7.79 17.03
N CYS A 47 -2.29 -7.66 17.19
CA CYS A 47 -2.94 -7.70 18.49
C CYS A 47 -2.76 -9.07 19.17
N ASN A 48 -2.91 -10.15 18.39
CA ASN A 48 -2.84 -11.53 18.83
C ASN A 48 -2.54 -12.46 17.64
N THR A 49 -2.43 -13.76 17.90
CA THR A 49 -2.09 -14.77 16.89
C THR A 49 -3.18 -14.92 15.83
N THR A 50 -4.45 -14.68 16.17
CA THR A 50 -5.58 -14.67 15.22
C THR A 50 -5.44 -13.51 14.22
N CYS A 51 -5.21 -12.30 14.71
CA CYS A 51 -4.88 -11.10 13.92
C CYS A 51 -3.71 -11.39 12.95
N GLN A 52 -2.64 -12.01 13.44
CA GLN A 52 -1.46 -12.35 12.64
C GLN A 52 -1.77 -13.36 11.53
N LYS A 53 -2.50 -14.44 11.84
CA LYS A 53 -2.86 -15.48 10.87
C LYS A 53 -3.78 -14.93 9.77
N GLN A 54 -4.79 -14.13 10.13
CA GLN A 54 -5.71 -13.52 9.16
C GLN A 54 -4.99 -12.52 8.24
N ALA A 55 -4.04 -11.75 8.78
CA ALA A 55 -3.26 -10.79 8.00
C ALA A 55 -2.24 -11.45 7.07
N TRP A 56 -1.86 -12.72 7.32
CA TRP A 56 -0.78 -13.39 6.57
C TRP A 56 -1.01 -13.40 5.07
N ILE A 57 -2.27 -13.58 4.67
CA ILE A 57 -2.71 -13.56 3.28
C ILE A 57 -2.22 -12.28 2.55
N GLY A 58 -2.55 -11.09 3.06
CA GLY A 58 -2.13 -9.82 2.46
C GLY A 58 -0.68 -9.44 2.80
N HIS A 59 -0.16 -9.94 3.93
CA HIS A 59 1.19 -9.63 4.38
C HIS A 59 2.28 -10.45 3.69
N LYS A 60 1.99 -11.66 3.19
CA LYS A 60 3.01 -12.63 2.76
C LYS A 60 4.04 -12.08 1.77
N ARG A 61 3.59 -11.38 0.72
CA ARG A 61 4.50 -10.76 -0.28
C ARG A 61 5.29 -9.61 0.33
N GLU A 62 4.59 -8.68 0.99
CA GLU A 62 5.21 -7.56 1.71
C GLU A 62 6.26 -8.02 2.75
N CYS A 63 5.99 -9.12 3.44
CA CYS A 63 6.86 -9.69 4.47
C CYS A 63 8.24 -10.04 3.90
N LYS A 64 8.28 -10.66 2.71
CA LYS A 64 9.53 -11.04 2.06
C LYS A 64 10.29 -9.82 1.55
N CYS A 65 9.60 -8.87 0.92
CA CYS A 65 10.19 -7.59 0.52
C CYS A 65 10.85 -6.88 1.72
N LEU A 66 10.13 -6.75 2.84
CA LEU A 66 10.64 -6.13 4.06
C LEU A 66 11.83 -6.89 4.64
N LYS A 67 11.75 -8.23 4.72
CA LYS A 67 12.83 -9.07 5.24
C LYS A 67 14.12 -8.86 4.46
N ASN A 68 14.04 -8.79 3.13
CA ASN A 68 15.21 -8.70 2.25
C ASN A 68 15.80 -7.30 2.19
N LEU A 69 15.00 -6.27 2.46
CA LEU A 69 15.44 -4.87 2.39
C LEU A 69 16.08 -4.38 3.69
N LEU A 70 15.89 -5.08 4.81
CA LEU A 70 16.51 -4.71 6.09
C LEU A 70 18.05 -4.58 5.96
N PRO A 71 18.66 -3.56 6.58
CA PRO A 71 18.07 -2.60 7.54
C PRO A 71 17.37 -1.40 6.91
N ARG A 72 17.30 -1.30 5.56
CA ARG A 72 16.65 -0.20 4.87
C ARG A 72 15.13 -0.34 4.95
N ILE A 73 14.47 0.62 5.59
CA ILE A 73 13.01 0.60 5.78
C ILE A 73 12.37 1.55 4.75
N PRO A 74 11.48 1.06 3.87
CA PRO A 74 10.77 1.92 2.93
C PRO A 74 9.77 2.81 3.66
N THR A 75 9.50 3.99 3.11
CA THR A 75 8.49 4.92 3.64
C THR A 75 7.09 4.31 3.53
N ASP A 76 6.14 4.84 4.31
CA ASP A 76 4.76 4.34 4.27
C ASP A 76 4.12 4.51 2.89
N SER A 77 4.47 5.57 2.14
CA SER A 77 4.00 5.76 0.74
C SER A 77 4.49 4.66 -0.19
N VAL A 78 5.77 4.26 -0.10
CA VAL A 78 6.34 3.17 -0.90
C VAL A 78 5.65 1.84 -0.54
N ARG A 79 5.48 1.59 0.76
CA ARG A 79 4.79 0.38 1.24
C ARG A 79 3.34 0.33 0.78
N LEU A 80 2.66 1.48 0.74
CA LEU A 80 1.29 1.60 0.26
C LEU A 80 1.18 1.30 -1.24
N ALA A 81 2.03 1.91 -2.07
CA ALA A 81 2.09 1.63 -3.51
C ALA A 81 2.35 0.15 -3.81
N ALA A 82 3.28 -0.49 -3.07
CA ALA A 82 3.53 -1.92 -3.21
C ALA A 82 2.30 -2.78 -2.85
N ARG A 83 1.55 -2.41 -1.81
CA ARG A 83 0.33 -3.13 -1.41
C ARG A 83 -0.78 -3.00 -2.45
N ILE A 84 -0.89 -1.83 -3.11
CA ILE A 84 -1.79 -1.64 -4.25
C ILE A 84 -1.44 -2.64 -5.36
N ILE A 85 -0.16 -2.71 -5.76
CA ILE A 85 0.32 -3.67 -6.77
C ILE A 85 0.02 -5.12 -6.36
N PHE A 86 0.29 -5.50 -5.12
CA PHE A 86 0.00 -6.86 -4.64
C PHE A 86 -1.49 -7.21 -4.66
N GLY A 87 -2.35 -6.25 -4.37
CA GLY A 87 -3.81 -6.39 -4.43
C GLY A 87 -4.29 -6.60 -5.86
N LEU A 88 -3.79 -5.79 -6.81
CA LEU A 88 -4.13 -5.93 -8.24
C LEU A 88 -3.67 -7.27 -8.83
N LEU A 89 -2.52 -7.79 -8.36
CA LEU A 89 -2.01 -9.09 -8.77
C LEU A 89 -2.80 -10.29 -8.20
N ASN A 90 -3.66 -10.09 -7.20
CA ASN A 90 -4.43 -11.17 -6.56
C ASN A 90 -5.91 -10.77 -6.37
N PRO A 91 -6.68 -10.60 -7.46
CA PRO A 91 -8.05 -10.09 -7.43
C PRO A 91 -9.03 -11.00 -6.68
N SER A 92 -8.76 -12.31 -6.60
CA SER A 92 -9.57 -13.27 -5.83
C SER A 92 -9.56 -13.02 -4.31
N GLN A 93 -8.64 -12.17 -3.83
CA GLN A 93 -8.46 -11.85 -2.43
C GLN A 93 -9.00 -10.46 -2.06
N SER A 94 -9.25 -9.61 -3.05
CA SER A 94 -9.93 -8.32 -2.88
C SER A 94 -11.45 -8.53 -3.02
N ARG A 95 -12.18 -8.47 -1.92
CA ARG A 95 -13.66 -8.51 -1.92
C ARG A 95 -14.30 -7.16 -2.30
N SER A 96 -13.78 -6.47 -3.32
CA SER A 96 -14.40 -5.23 -3.78
C SER A 96 -14.55 -5.25 -5.30
N GLU A 97 -15.81 -5.27 -5.75
CA GLU A 97 -16.22 -5.05 -7.14
C GLU A 97 -16.07 -3.58 -7.58
N GLU A 98 -15.41 -2.73 -6.80
CA GLU A 98 -15.21 -1.31 -7.10
C GLU A 98 -13.72 -0.95 -7.16
N LEU A 99 -13.03 -1.54 -8.14
CA LEU A 99 -11.71 -1.12 -8.62
C LEU A 99 -11.80 0.04 -9.63
N PHE A 100 -12.90 0.79 -9.69
CA PHE A 100 -13.01 2.05 -10.41
C PHE A 100 -12.14 3.10 -9.72
N THR A 101 -11.10 3.71 -10.28
CA THR A 101 -10.05 3.19 -11.17
C THR A 101 -8.83 4.02 -10.79
N LEU A 102 -7.75 3.41 -10.27
CA LEU A 102 -6.46 4.09 -10.06
C LEU A 102 -6.01 4.90 -11.30
N GLU A 103 -6.51 4.50 -12.46
CA GLU A 103 -6.37 5.17 -13.73
C GLU A 103 -6.88 6.61 -13.74
N ASP A 104 -8.03 6.88 -13.13
CA ASP A 104 -8.72 8.19 -13.16
C ASP A 104 -8.11 9.20 -12.18
N HIS A 105 -7.23 8.76 -11.28
CA HIS A 105 -6.53 9.67 -10.38
C HIS A 105 -5.53 10.55 -11.12
N GLU A 106 -5.64 11.85 -10.91
CA GLU A 106 -4.66 12.79 -11.43
C GLU A 106 -3.33 12.68 -10.65
N SER A 107 -2.23 12.60 -11.39
CA SER A 107 -0.88 12.58 -10.83
C SER A 107 -0.32 13.99 -10.58
N HIS A 108 -0.96 15.02 -11.13
CA HIS A 108 -0.55 16.44 -11.12
C HIS A 108 0.92 16.70 -11.52
N LEU A 109 1.61 15.71 -12.12
CA LEU A 109 3.05 15.79 -12.40
C LEU A 109 3.41 16.96 -13.31
N SER A 110 2.56 17.31 -14.27
CA SER A 110 2.75 18.44 -15.19
C SER A 110 2.82 19.80 -14.48
N SER A 111 2.11 19.95 -13.36
CA SER A 111 2.05 21.18 -12.56
C SER A 111 3.05 21.24 -11.40
N MET A 112 3.83 20.17 -11.17
CA MET A 112 4.76 20.08 -10.05
C MET A 112 6.12 20.73 -10.34
N SER A 113 6.73 21.33 -9.30
CA SER A 113 8.11 21.80 -9.38
C SER A 113 9.10 20.63 -9.53
N GLU A 114 10.25 20.89 -10.12
CA GLU A 114 11.30 19.87 -10.33
C GLU A 114 11.79 19.25 -9.02
N GLN A 115 11.85 20.02 -7.93
CA GLN A 115 12.22 19.49 -6.62
C GLN A 115 11.21 18.46 -6.10
N LYS A 116 9.91 18.69 -6.33
CA LYS A 116 8.87 17.74 -5.93
C LYS A 116 8.93 16.48 -6.80
N LYS A 117 9.12 16.64 -8.11
CA LYS A 117 9.31 15.51 -9.03
C LYS A 117 10.52 14.66 -8.63
N GLN A 118 11.64 15.29 -8.28
CA GLN A 118 12.84 14.57 -7.82
C GLN A 118 12.57 13.74 -6.56
N GLY A 119 11.82 14.29 -5.60
CA GLY A 119 11.39 13.55 -4.41
C GLY A 119 10.51 12.33 -4.75
N LEU A 120 9.57 12.49 -5.68
CA LEU A 120 8.73 11.39 -6.17
C LEU A 120 9.57 10.33 -6.92
N SER A 121 10.55 10.73 -7.72
CA SER A 121 11.46 9.81 -8.41
C SER A 121 12.28 8.98 -7.43
N GLN A 122 12.76 9.56 -6.34
CA GLN A 122 13.45 8.81 -5.29
C GLN A 122 12.54 7.76 -4.62
N LEU A 123 11.27 8.10 -4.39
CA LEU A 123 10.28 7.16 -3.88
C LEU A 123 9.96 6.05 -4.91
N ALA A 124 9.90 6.39 -6.19
CA ALA A 124 9.72 5.44 -7.28
C ALA A 124 10.88 4.43 -7.36
N SER A 125 12.13 4.89 -7.34
CA SER A 125 13.28 3.97 -7.29
C SER A 125 13.30 3.10 -6.03
N MET A 126 12.84 3.65 -4.90
CA MET A 126 12.69 2.87 -3.67
C MET A 126 11.60 1.79 -3.80
N LEU A 127 10.52 2.08 -4.52
CA LEU A 127 9.44 1.13 -4.82
C LEU A 127 9.94 -0.01 -5.71
N GLU A 128 10.67 0.29 -6.78
CA GLU A 128 11.28 -0.71 -7.66
C GLU A 128 12.19 -1.66 -6.86
N LEU A 129 13.14 -1.11 -6.10
CA LEU A 129 14.03 -1.89 -5.23
C LEU A 129 13.26 -2.76 -4.22
N TYR A 130 12.14 -2.25 -3.72
CA TYR A 130 11.31 -2.96 -2.75
C TYR A 130 10.53 -4.13 -3.39
N LEU A 131 10.18 -4.04 -4.67
CA LEU A 131 9.38 -5.04 -5.40
C LEU A 131 10.21 -6.12 -6.10
N GLN A 132 11.48 -5.84 -6.43
CA GLN A 132 12.39 -6.73 -7.19
C GLN A 132 12.45 -8.19 -6.73
N GLN A 133 12.07 -8.49 -5.48
CA GLN A 133 12.12 -9.83 -4.90
C GLN A 133 10.82 -10.63 -5.04
N GLU A 134 9.69 -9.97 -5.34
CA GLU A 134 8.37 -10.61 -5.34
C GLU A 134 7.56 -10.36 -6.62
N VAL A 135 7.96 -9.42 -7.46
CA VAL A 135 7.24 -9.10 -8.70
C VAL A 135 8.24 -8.92 -9.82
N SER A 136 8.05 -9.65 -10.91
CA SER A 136 8.79 -9.41 -12.14
C SER A 136 8.20 -8.20 -12.87
N ASP A 137 8.99 -7.45 -13.64
CA ASP A 137 8.51 -6.28 -14.41
C ASP A 137 7.30 -6.64 -15.30
N LEU A 138 7.29 -7.86 -15.86
CA LEU A 138 6.19 -8.39 -16.68
C LEU A 138 4.87 -8.57 -15.89
N GLU A 139 4.95 -8.93 -14.62
CA GLU A 139 3.78 -9.06 -13.75
C GLU A 139 3.24 -7.68 -13.35
N VAL A 140 4.13 -6.72 -13.10
CA VAL A 140 3.75 -5.33 -12.79
C VAL A 140 3.01 -4.70 -13.97
N THR A 141 3.56 -4.80 -15.18
CA THR A 141 3.00 -4.19 -16.39
C THR A 141 1.66 -4.81 -16.81
N SER A 142 1.48 -6.12 -16.59
CA SER A 142 0.22 -6.81 -16.93
C SER A 142 -0.91 -6.58 -15.93
N ALA A 143 -0.59 -6.29 -14.67
CA ALA A 143 -1.59 -6.08 -13.61
C ALA A 143 -1.96 -4.60 -13.39
N LEU A 144 -1.11 -3.65 -13.78
CA LEU A 144 -1.37 -2.23 -13.61
C LEU A 144 -2.06 -1.61 -14.83
N PRO A 145 -3.03 -0.69 -14.63
CA PRO A 145 -3.54 0.16 -15.69
C PRO A 145 -2.41 0.93 -16.39
N PRO A 146 -2.52 1.25 -17.69
CA PRO A 146 -1.46 1.93 -18.45
C PRO A 146 -0.92 3.20 -17.78
N SER A 147 -1.80 4.03 -17.23
CA SER A 147 -1.41 5.27 -16.54
C SER A 147 -0.66 5.06 -15.21
N CYS A 148 -0.59 3.83 -14.72
CA CYS A 148 0.07 3.44 -13.47
C CYS A 148 1.30 2.54 -13.69
N GLN A 149 1.60 2.13 -14.92
CA GLN A 149 2.75 1.27 -15.24
C GLN A 149 4.09 1.95 -14.91
N GLU A 150 4.15 3.28 -15.05
CA GLU A 150 5.29 4.07 -14.62
C GLU A 150 5.31 4.22 -13.08
N PRO A 151 6.35 3.74 -12.37
CA PRO A 151 6.41 3.81 -10.90
C PRO A 151 6.30 5.23 -10.35
N LEU A 152 6.80 6.23 -11.09
CA LEU A 152 6.65 7.64 -10.75
C LEU A 152 5.19 8.09 -10.74
N SER A 153 4.41 7.68 -11.74
CA SER A 153 2.98 8.00 -11.85
C SER A 153 2.19 7.35 -10.72
N LEU A 154 2.47 6.07 -10.43
CA LEU A 154 1.82 5.37 -9.32
C LEU A 154 2.12 6.03 -7.97
N ILE A 155 3.38 6.40 -7.73
CA ILE A 155 3.79 7.10 -6.51
C ILE A 155 3.13 8.47 -6.42
N ALA A 156 3.06 9.23 -7.51
CA ALA A 156 2.38 10.52 -7.53
C ALA A 156 0.89 10.35 -7.19
N LYS A 157 0.19 9.43 -7.87
CA LYS A 157 -1.22 9.12 -7.60
C LYS A 157 -1.44 8.66 -6.17
N THR A 158 -0.56 7.82 -5.63
CA THR A 158 -0.64 7.33 -4.24
C THR A 158 -0.38 8.46 -3.24
N CYS A 159 0.67 9.27 -3.41
CA CYS A 159 1.00 10.33 -2.46
C CYS A 159 -0.02 11.48 -2.46
N LEU A 160 -0.68 11.73 -3.58
CA LEU A 160 -1.57 12.89 -3.76
C LEU A 160 -3.04 12.58 -3.49
N ASN A 161 -3.46 11.31 -3.60
CA ASN A 161 -4.87 10.91 -3.48
C ASN A 161 -5.17 10.02 -2.25
N VAL A 162 -4.17 9.76 -1.41
CA VAL A 162 -4.35 9.02 -0.15
C VAL A 162 -4.76 9.96 0.96
N PHE A 163 -5.89 9.66 1.60
CA PHE A 163 -6.33 10.34 2.83
C PHE A 163 -6.21 9.37 4.01
N CYS A 164 -5.70 9.88 5.13
CA CYS A 164 -5.74 9.14 6.38
C CYS A 164 -7.18 9.18 6.90
N VAL A 165 -7.83 8.03 7.07
CA VAL A 165 -9.14 7.97 7.75
C VAL A 165 -8.86 7.98 9.25
N PRO A 166 -9.16 9.07 9.98
CA PRO A 166 -9.04 9.07 11.42
C PRO A 166 -10.03 8.08 12.02
N PRO A 167 -9.72 7.45 13.16
CA PRO A 167 -10.66 6.58 13.84
C PRO A 167 -11.94 7.35 14.17
N LEU A 168 -13.11 6.77 13.85
CA LEU A 168 -14.38 7.24 14.38
C LEU A 168 -14.31 7.14 15.91
N LEU A 169 -14.42 8.28 16.59
CA LEU A 169 -14.51 8.37 18.05
C LEU A 169 -15.81 7.75 18.56
#